data_AF-A0A9W7HS26-F1
#
_entry.id   AF-A0A9W7HS26-F1
#
_cell.length_a   1.000
_cell.length_b   1.000
_cell.length_c   1.000
_cell.angle_alpha   90.00
_cell.angle_beta   90.00
_cell.angle_gamma   90.00
#
_symmetry.space_group_name_H-M   'P 1'
#
loop_
_entity.id
_entity.type
_entity.pdbx_description
1 polymer ?
#
loop_
_entity_poly.entity_id
_entity_poly.type
_entity_poly.pdbx_seq_one_letter_code
_entity_poly.pdbx_strand_id
1 'polypeptide(L)'
;MTLKLWDINMDSGPVATFQVHEYLRPKLCDLYENDSIFDKFECCLSGDGLRVATGSYSTEATTLEASKNPMRRQVQTPSRPSRSLSSITRVVRRGAETPRVDANGNSFDFTTKLLHLAWHPTENSIACAAANNLYMYYA
;
A
#
# COMPACT_ATOMS: atom_id res chain seq x y z
N MET A 1 5.35 -3.01 7.95
CA MET A 1 4.89 -4.43 7.97
C MET A 1 5.44 -5.17 6.74
N THR A 2 5.54 -6.50 6.78
CA THR A 2 6.21 -7.31 5.74
C THR A 2 5.34 -8.43 5.19
N LEU A 3 5.43 -8.67 3.88
CA LEU A 3 4.99 -9.91 3.24
C LEU A 3 6.16 -10.91 3.23
N LYS A 4 5.90 -12.20 3.48
CA LYS A 4 6.92 -13.26 3.52
C LYS A 4 6.49 -14.46 2.69
N LEU A 5 7.38 -14.93 1.82
CA LEU A 5 7.23 -16.19 1.07
C LEU A 5 7.98 -17.30 1.80
N TRP A 6 7.33 -18.43 2.03
CA TRP A 6 7.90 -19.61 2.68
C TRP A 6 7.92 -20.81 1.74
N ASP A 7 8.90 -21.68 1.88
CA ASP A 7 8.89 -23.02 1.28
C ASP A 7 8.41 -24.00 2.36
N ILE A 8 7.45 -24.86 2.02
CA ILE A 8 6.86 -25.83 2.96
C ILE A 8 7.93 -26.83 3.46
N ASN A 9 8.99 -27.06 2.67
CA ASN A 9 10.09 -27.96 3.03
C ASN A 9 11.25 -27.26 3.75
N MET A 10 11.16 -25.95 4.03
CA MET A 10 12.20 -25.17 4.71
C MET A 10 11.60 -24.35 5.86
N ASP A 11 11.77 -24.84 7.08
CA ASP A 11 11.30 -24.19 8.31
C ASP A 11 12.26 -23.13 8.88
N SER A 12 13.53 -23.14 8.45
CA SER A 12 14.59 -22.25 8.96
C SER A 12 14.37 -20.76 8.70
N GLY A 13 13.52 -20.40 7.73
CA GLY A 13 13.15 -19.00 7.47
C GLY A 13 12.39 -18.80 6.15
N PRO A 14 11.90 -17.58 5.90
CA PRO A 14 11.25 -17.24 4.63
C PRO A 14 12.26 -17.17 3.49
N VAL A 15 11.90 -17.72 2.32
CA VAL A 15 12.66 -17.65 1.07
C VAL A 15 12.80 -16.21 0.58
N ALA A 16 11.78 -15.38 0.80
CA ALA A 16 11.80 -13.95 0.47
C ALA A 16 10.98 -13.14 1.49
N THR A 17 11.42 -11.91 1.77
CA THR A 17 10.70 -10.95 2.63
C THR A 17 10.63 -9.60 1.93
N PHE A 18 9.41 -9.09 1.74
CA PHE A 18 9.14 -7.82 1.06
C PHE A 18 8.68 -6.77 2.08
N GLN A 19 9.28 -5.58 2.05
CA GLN A 19 8.93 -4.47 2.94
C GLN A 19 7.77 -3.66 2.33
N VAL A 20 6.53 -4.08 2.60
CA VAL A 20 5.33 -3.48 1.98
C VAL A 20 5.00 -2.12 2.59
N HIS A 21 4.95 -2.05 3.93
CA HIS A 21 4.57 -0.83 4.66
C HIS A 21 5.73 -0.31 5.49
N GLU A 22 6.83 0.04 4.82
CA GLU A 22 8.02 0.64 5.47
C GLU A 22 7.75 2.09 5.89
N TYR A 23 7.06 2.84 5.03
CA TYR A 23 6.65 4.24 5.22
C TYR A 23 5.69 4.48 6.40
N LEU A 24 5.18 3.41 7.01
CA LEU A 24 4.33 3.45 8.20
C LEU A 24 5.11 3.31 9.52
N ARG A 25 6.38 2.89 9.49
CA ARG A 25 7.19 2.74 10.73
C ARG A 25 7.24 4.00 11.60
N PRO A 26 7.33 5.24 11.04
CA PRO A 26 7.29 6.45 11.85
C PRO A 26 5.92 6.80 12.45
N LYS A 27 4.84 6.13 12.01
CA LYS A 27 3.43 6.46 12.33
C LYS A 27 2.75 5.35 13.14
N LEU A 28 3.52 4.50 13.80
CA LEU A 28 2.98 3.37 14.55
C LEU A 28 2.14 3.81 15.76
N CYS A 29 2.43 4.97 16.35
CA CYS A 29 1.60 5.58 17.39
C CYS A 29 0.22 5.96 16.81
N ASP A 30 0.19 6.74 15.74
CA ASP A 30 -1.05 7.16 15.05
C ASP A 30 -1.90 5.96 14.62
N LEU A 31 -1.26 4.90 14.08
CA LEU A 31 -1.94 3.66 13.67
C LEU A 31 -2.50 2.89 14.88
N TYR A 32 -1.86 2.96 16.03
CA TYR A 32 -2.35 2.33 17.27
C TYR A 32 -3.51 3.12 17.88
N GLU A 33 -3.41 4.45 17.94
CA GLU A 33 -4.47 5.32 18.46
C GLU A 33 -5.75 5.30 17.61
N ASN A 34 -5.64 5.03 16.31
CA ASN A 34 -6.77 4.92 15.37
C ASN A 34 -7.19 3.45 15.11
N ASP A 35 -6.78 2.49 15.94
CA ASP A 35 -6.99 1.02 15.80
C ASP A 35 -6.56 0.38 14.46
N SER A 36 -6.02 1.17 13.53
CA SER A 36 -5.68 0.75 12.17
C SER A 36 -4.51 -0.25 12.19
N ILE A 37 -3.66 -0.25 13.22
CA ILE A 37 -2.61 -1.25 13.41
C ILE A 37 -3.13 -2.70 13.41
N PHE A 38 -4.42 -2.92 13.68
CA PHE A 38 -5.08 -4.22 13.67
C PHE A 38 -5.69 -4.62 12.31
N ASP A 39 -5.60 -3.77 11.29
CA ASP A 39 -6.10 -4.07 9.94
C ASP A 39 -5.40 -5.28 9.31
N LYS A 40 -6.20 -6.13 8.66
CA LYS A 40 -5.75 -7.40 8.08
C LYS A 40 -5.71 -7.26 6.57
N PHE A 41 -4.53 -6.92 6.06
CA PHE A 41 -4.25 -6.91 4.62
C PHE A 41 -4.11 -8.34 4.09
N GLU A 42 -4.93 -8.69 3.10
CA GLU A 42 -4.77 -9.93 2.36
C GLU A 42 -3.63 -9.82 1.33
N CYS A 43 -3.10 -10.98 0.96
CA CYS A 43 -2.19 -11.13 -0.16
C CYS A 43 -2.59 -12.35 -1.00
N CYS A 44 -2.46 -12.25 -2.32
CA CYS A 44 -2.76 -13.34 -3.24
C CYS A 44 -1.66 -13.52 -4.29
N LEU A 45 -1.45 -14.77 -4.70
CA LEU A 45 -0.51 -15.17 -5.73
C LEU A 45 -1.19 -15.10 -7.11
N SER A 46 -0.46 -14.73 -8.15
CA SER A 46 -0.91 -14.87 -9.53
C SER A 46 -1.04 -16.35 -9.93
N GLY A 47 -1.90 -16.66 -10.92
CA GLY A 47 -2.14 -18.05 -11.36
C GLY A 47 -0.89 -18.78 -11.88
N ASP A 48 0.11 -18.05 -12.37
CA ASP A 48 1.41 -18.58 -12.80
C ASP A 48 2.44 -18.73 -11.67
N GLY A 49 2.13 -18.28 -10.45
CA GLY A 49 3.02 -18.29 -9.30
C GLY A 49 4.15 -17.26 -9.33
N LEU A 50 4.20 -16.37 -10.34
CA LEU A 50 5.33 -15.46 -10.56
C LEU A 50 5.18 -14.09 -9.88
N ARG A 51 4.01 -13.74 -9.35
CA ARG A 51 3.72 -12.44 -8.73
C ARG A 51 2.85 -12.61 -7.49
N VAL A 52 3.03 -11.72 -6.51
CA VAL A 52 2.13 -11.58 -5.36
C VAL A 52 1.59 -10.16 -5.35
N ALA A 53 0.29 -10.00 -5.14
CA ALA A 53 -0.31 -8.71 -4.80
C ALA A 53 -0.66 -8.68 -3.31
N THR A 54 -0.64 -7.47 -2.73
CA THR A 54 -1.03 -7.24 -1.34
C THR A 54 -1.74 -5.90 -1.22
N GLY A 55 -2.63 -5.82 -0.23
CA GLY A 55 -3.33 -4.59 0.12
C GLY A 55 -2.42 -3.53 0.76
N SER A 56 -2.89 -2.29 0.79
CA SER A 56 -2.19 -1.16 1.42
C SER A 56 -3.15 -0.07 1.89
N TYR A 57 -2.63 0.84 2.70
CA TYR A 57 -3.21 2.17 2.91
C TYR A 57 -2.83 3.09 1.74
N SER A 58 -3.75 3.95 1.31
CA SER A 58 -3.84 4.49 -0.06
C SER A 58 -4.35 3.46 -1.07
N THR A 59 -5.04 3.94 -2.11
CA THR A 59 -5.66 3.11 -3.16
C THR A 59 -4.67 2.48 -4.15
N GLU A 60 -3.36 2.61 -3.90
CA GLU A 60 -2.30 2.01 -4.72
C GLU A 60 -2.07 0.55 -4.31
N ALA A 61 -2.69 -0.37 -5.04
CA ALA A 61 -2.40 -1.80 -4.93
C ALA A 61 -0.94 -2.06 -5.31
N THR A 62 -0.16 -2.65 -4.40
CA THR A 62 1.26 -2.94 -4.65
C THR A 62 1.40 -4.36 -5.18
N THR A 63 1.63 -4.49 -6.49
CA THR A 63 2.04 -5.75 -7.13
C THR A 63 3.55 -5.95 -6.99
N LEU A 64 3.94 -7.13 -6.52
CA LEU A 64 5.32 -7.52 -6.24
C LEU A 64 5.70 -8.73 -7.11
N GLU A 65 6.90 -8.75 -7.69
CA GLU A 65 7.41 -9.97 -8.36
C GLU A 65 7.75 -11.04 -7.30
N ALA A 66 7.24 -12.26 -7.47
CA ALA A 66 7.53 -13.41 -6.61
C ALA A 66 8.88 -14.05 -7.01
N SER A 67 9.94 -13.23 -6.98
CA SER A 67 11.28 -13.63 -7.41
C SER A 67 12.07 -14.29 -6.30
N LYS A 68 12.80 -15.37 -6.62
CA LYS A 68 13.86 -15.94 -5.77
C LYS A 68 15.07 -15.00 -5.59
N ASN A 69 15.12 -13.88 -6.33
CA ASN A 69 16.14 -12.85 -6.19
C ASN A 69 15.53 -11.55 -5.61
N PRO A 70 15.55 -11.36 -4.27
CA PRO A 70 14.89 -10.23 -3.61
C PRO A 70 15.55 -8.86 -3.89
N MET A 71 16.69 -8.82 -4.61
CA MET A 71 17.42 -7.59 -4.92
C MET A 71 16.99 -6.93 -6.24
N ARG A 72 16.10 -7.55 -7.03
CA ARG A 72 15.64 -6.98 -8.30
C ARG A 72 14.69 -5.81 -8.05
N ARG A 73 15.26 -4.60 -7.95
CA ARG A 73 14.52 -3.35 -7.72
C ARG A 73 13.35 -3.20 -8.70
N GLN A 74 12.19 -2.89 -8.15
CA GLN A 74 10.99 -2.52 -8.89
C GLN A 74 11.31 -1.33 -9.81
N VAL A 75 11.20 -1.54 -11.12
CA VAL A 75 11.04 -0.41 -12.05
C VAL A 75 9.63 0.11 -11.81
N GLN A 76 9.50 1.29 -11.20
CA GLN A 76 8.24 2.00 -11.14
C GLN A 76 7.80 2.27 -12.59
N THR A 77 6.80 1.53 -13.07
CA THR A 77 6.05 1.94 -14.27
C THR A 77 5.42 3.29 -13.95
N PRO A 78 5.74 4.37 -14.67
CA PRO A 78 5.30 5.70 -14.29
C PRO A 78 3.79 5.82 -14.42
N SER A 79 3.10 5.84 -13.28
CA SER A 79 1.69 6.18 -13.19
C SER A 79 1.49 7.58 -13.77
N ARG A 80 0.69 7.71 -14.84
CA ARG A 80 0.30 9.01 -15.39
C ARG A 80 -0.25 9.89 -14.26
N PRO A 81 0.16 11.16 -14.15
CA PRO A 81 -0.36 12.03 -13.10
C PRO A 81 -1.87 12.23 -13.29
N SER A 82 -2.66 11.71 -12.33
CA SER A 82 -4.07 12.04 -12.19
C SER A 82 -4.18 13.54 -11.92
N ARG A 83 -4.89 14.26 -12.78
CA ARG A 83 -5.04 15.72 -12.69
C ARG A 83 -5.72 16.09 -11.38
N SER A 84 -5.03 16.80 -10.49
CA SER A 84 -5.64 17.39 -9.30
C SER A 84 -6.60 18.50 -9.69
N LEU A 85 -7.86 18.38 -9.29
CA LEU A 85 -8.86 19.46 -9.38
C LEU A 85 -8.73 20.36 -8.15
N SER A 86 -8.04 21.49 -8.30
CA SER A 86 -7.93 22.53 -7.26
C SER A 86 -8.18 23.92 -7.86
N SER A 87 -9.29 24.55 -7.48
CA SER A 87 -9.74 25.85 -7.99
C SER A 87 -10.58 26.59 -6.94
N ILE A 88 -10.39 27.92 -6.80
CA ILE A 88 -11.09 28.89 -5.91
C ILE A 88 -10.70 28.77 -4.41
N THR A 89 -10.27 29.79 -3.64
CA THR A 89 -9.91 31.22 -3.88
C THR A 89 -8.87 31.74 -2.86
N ARG A 90 -8.53 33.05 -2.89
CA ARG A 90 -7.64 33.80 -1.96
C ARG A 90 -8.38 34.33 -0.72
N VAL A 91 -7.67 34.62 0.38
CA VAL A 91 -7.64 35.95 1.08
C VAL A 91 -6.57 35.97 2.19
N VAL A 92 -5.95 37.14 2.43
CA VAL A 92 -4.83 37.38 3.35
C VAL A 92 -5.28 38.13 4.61
N ARG A 93 -4.82 37.75 5.82
CA ARG A 93 -4.46 38.67 6.94
C ARG A 93 -3.34 38.12 7.83
N ARG A 94 -2.57 39.03 8.44
CA ARG A 94 -1.43 38.76 9.36
C ARG A 94 -1.91 38.45 10.78
N GLY A 95 -1.13 37.63 11.50
CA GLY A 95 -1.11 37.52 12.96
C GLY A 95 0.03 36.59 13.38
N ALA A 96 1.06 37.13 14.04
CA ALA A 96 2.26 36.37 14.39
C ALA A 96 2.28 36.07 15.90
N GLU A 97 1.83 34.88 16.27
CA GLU A 97 2.19 34.24 17.54
C GLU A 97 2.63 32.81 17.24
N THR A 98 3.62 32.31 17.99
CA THR A 98 4.43 31.15 17.60
C THR A 98 3.62 29.85 17.54
N PRO A 99 3.45 29.22 16.35
CA PRO A 99 2.97 27.85 16.30
C PRO A 99 4.10 26.93 16.79
N ARG A 100 3.74 25.93 17.60
CA ARG A 100 4.63 24.79 17.86
C ARG A 100 4.95 24.13 16.52
N VAL A 101 6.22 23.74 16.34
CA VAL A 101 6.72 23.19 15.08
C VAL A 101 6.34 21.71 14.98
N ASP A 102 5.05 21.45 14.84
CA ASP A 102 4.51 20.14 14.45
C ASP A 102 4.54 20.04 12.91
N ALA A 103 5.72 20.28 12.35
CA ALA A 103 5.93 20.53 10.92
C ALA A 103 6.09 19.24 10.09
N ASN A 104 5.11 18.35 10.18
CA ASN A 104 4.80 17.41 9.09
C ASN A 104 3.28 17.18 9.01
N GLY A 105 2.54 18.27 8.81
CA GLY A 105 1.08 18.36 8.79
C GLY A 105 0.39 17.69 7.59
N ASN A 106 0.82 16.49 7.20
CA ASN A 106 -0.02 15.53 6.51
C ASN A 106 -0.50 14.52 7.55
N SER A 107 -1.67 14.76 8.15
CA SER A 107 -2.44 13.69 8.78
C SER A 107 -2.72 12.65 7.69
N PHE A 108 -2.08 11.48 7.77
CA PHE A 108 -2.29 10.43 6.78
C PHE A 108 -3.68 9.85 6.97
N ASP A 109 -4.49 9.89 5.91
CA ASP A 109 -5.83 9.34 5.93
C ASP A 109 -5.79 7.81 5.80
N PHE A 110 -5.73 7.14 6.94
CA PHE A 110 -5.76 5.68 7.05
C PHE A 110 -7.14 5.07 6.77
N THR A 111 -8.19 5.87 6.55
CA THR A 111 -9.51 5.34 6.15
C THR A 111 -9.48 4.75 4.74
N THR A 112 -8.58 5.23 3.87
CA THR A 112 -8.36 4.68 2.54
C THR A 112 -7.48 3.43 2.61
N LYS A 113 -8.13 2.26 2.60
CA LYS A 113 -7.45 0.95 2.66
C LYS A 113 -8.01 -0.04 1.64
N LEU A 114 -7.11 -0.75 0.98
CA LEU A 114 -7.40 -1.96 0.21
C LEU A 114 -7.09 -3.16 1.11
N LEU A 115 -8.11 -3.79 1.69
CA LEU A 115 -7.92 -4.97 2.55
C LEU A 115 -8.03 -6.27 1.76
N HIS A 116 -8.94 -6.33 0.80
CA HIS A 116 -9.29 -7.55 0.06
C HIS A 116 -8.96 -7.43 -1.42
N LEU A 117 -8.32 -8.46 -1.96
CA LEU A 117 -7.98 -8.57 -3.38
C LEU A 117 -7.88 -10.03 -3.84
N ALA A 118 -8.24 -10.29 -5.08
CA ALA A 118 -8.20 -11.63 -5.67
C ALA A 118 -7.60 -11.59 -7.08
N TRP A 119 -6.58 -12.41 -7.32
CA TRP A 119 -6.05 -12.66 -8.67
C TRP A 119 -6.89 -13.75 -9.35
N HIS A 120 -7.18 -13.59 -10.64
CA HIS A 120 -7.84 -14.64 -11.43
C HIS A 120 -6.91 -15.87 -11.57
N PRO A 121 -7.40 -17.11 -11.39
CA PRO A 121 -6.53 -18.30 -11.35
C PRO A 121 -5.85 -18.64 -12.68
N THR A 122 -6.36 -18.14 -13.81
CA THR A 122 -5.85 -18.47 -15.16
C THR A 122 -5.63 -17.25 -16.06
N GLU A 123 -6.02 -16.05 -15.63
CA GLU A 123 -5.90 -14.84 -16.43
C GLU A 123 -5.10 -13.80 -15.69
N ASN A 124 -4.47 -12.90 -16.44
CA ASN A 124 -3.68 -11.81 -15.90
C ASN A 124 -4.57 -10.63 -15.47
N SER A 125 -5.52 -10.91 -14.57
CA SER A 125 -6.53 -9.98 -14.08
C SER A 125 -6.64 -10.05 -12.57
N ILE A 126 -6.81 -8.91 -11.92
CA ILE A 126 -6.91 -8.76 -10.46
C ILE A 126 -8.13 -7.90 -10.08
N ALA A 127 -8.90 -8.38 -9.10
CA ALA A 127 -10.01 -7.67 -8.51
C ALA A 127 -9.60 -7.09 -7.15
N CYS A 128 -9.95 -5.83 -6.89
CA CYS A 128 -9.61 -5.08 -5.67
C CYS A 128 -10.88 -4.47 -5.07
N ALA A 129 -11.19 -4.78 -3.80
CA ALA A 129 -12.32 -4.19 -3.09
C ALA A 129 -11.82 -3.07 -2.16
N ALA A 130 -12.19 -1.83 -2.47
CA ALA A 130 -11.76 -0.64 -1.72
C ALA A 130 -12.95 0.29 -1.45
N ALA A 131 -13.13 0.66 -0.18
CA ALA A 131 -14.33 1.34 0.32
C ALA A 131 -15.62 0.64 -0.18
N ASN A 132 -16.44 1.33 -0.97
CA ASN A 132 -17.72 0.82 -1.48
C ASN A 132 -17.65 0.32 -2.94
N ASN A 133 -16.44 0.22 -3.51
CA ASN A 133 -16.23 -0.06 -4.93
C ASN A 133 -15.44 -1.36 -5.14
N LEU A 134 -15.80 -2.08 -6.20
CA LEU A 134 -15.01 -3.19 -6.75
C LEU A 134 -14.32 -2.71 -8.04
N TYR A 135 -13.00 -2.80 -8.08
CA TYR A 135 -12.20 -2.48 -9.26
C TYR A 135 -11.66 -3.78 -9.87
N MET A 136 -11.57 -3.83 -11.20
CA MET A 136 -10.92 -4.91 -11.93
C MET A 136 -9.84 -4.32 -12.83
N TYR A 137 -8.63 -4.88 -12.76
CA TYR A 137 -7.48 -4.44 -13.54
C TYR A 137 -6.90 -5.62 -14.30
N TYR A 138 -6.42 -5.35 -15.52
CA TYR A 138 -5.45 -6.23 -16.19
C TYR A 138 -4.06 -5.95 -15.59
N ALA A 139 -3.33 -7.00 -15.24
CA ALA A 139 -2.08 -6.93 -14.47
C ALA A 139 -0.82 -7.16 -15.32
#